data_AF-S1QXM2-F1
#
_entry.id   AF-S1QXM2-F1
#
_cell.length_a   1.000
_cell.length_b   1.000
_cell.length_c   1.000
_cell.angle_alpha   90.00
_cell.angle_beta   90.00
_cell.angle_gamma   90.00
#
_symmetry.space_group_name_H-M   'P 1'
#
loop_
_entity.id
_entity.type
_entity.pdbx_description
1 polymer ?
#
loop_
_entity_poly.entity_id
_entity_poly.type
_entity_poly.pdbx_seq_one_letter_code
_entity_poly.pdbx_strand_id
1 'polypeptide(L)'
;MDYIQPPLFVASLVEGELAKTVALLHDVVEDSDWTLEDLRKKGLPEEVVQAVGILTKKRNEKYEEYILRVKQNPLARQVKLADLQHNSDLSRLTTVTEIDRKRAEKYRQAIAFL
;
A
#
# COMPACT_ATOMS: atom_id res chain seq x y z
N MET A 1 -3.42 7.84 16.63
CA MET A 1 -4.26 7.82 15.41
C MET A 1 -4.74 6.39 15.25
N ASP A 2 -6.02 6.18 15.02
CA ASP A 2 -6.58 4.83 14.91
C ASP A 2 -6.06 4.14 13.63
N TYR A 3 -5.69 2.87 13.75
CA TYR A 3 -5.12 2.06 12.66
C TYR A 3 -6.01 2.02 11.40
N ILE A 4 -7.33 2.16 11.57
CA ILE A 4 -8.28 2.06 10.45
C ILE A 4 -8.33 3.30 9.55
N GLN A 5 -7.86 4.46 10.02
CA GLN A 5 -7.99 5.71 9.28
C GLN A 5 -7.14 5.76 7.99
N PRO A 6 -5.85 5.36 7.99
CA PRO A 6 -5.07 5.35 6.76
C PRO A 6 -5.64 4.41 5.68
N PRO A 7 -6.00 3.13 5.96
CA PRO A 7 -6.63 2.27 4.97
C PRO A 7 -7.94 2.84 4.38
N LEU A 8 -8.78 3.46 5.22
CA LEU A 8 -10.01 4.12 4.74
C LEU A 8 -9.70 5.29 3.81
N PHE A 9 -8.69 6.10 4.13
CA PHE A 9 -8.29 7.22 3.28
C PHE A 9 -7.74 6.72 1.94
N VAL A 10 -6.85 5.73 1.93
CA VAL A 10 -6.33 5.12 0.69
C VAL A 10 -7.47 4.54 -0.15
N ALA A 11 -8.44 3.84 0.48
CA ALA A 11 -9.61 3.31 -0.21
C ALA A 11 -10.50 4.41 -0.81
N SER A 12 -10.51 5.62 -0.24
CA SER A 12 -11.26 6.76 -0.78
C SER A 12 -10.63 7.36 -2.04
N LEU A 13 -9.32 7.14 -2.26
CA LEU A 13 -8.57 7.66 -3.40
C LEU A 13 -8.55 6.72 -4.62
N VAL A 14 -9.08 5.50 -4.49
CA VAL A 14 -9.10 4.50 -5.55
C VAL A 14 -10.52 4.20 -6.04
N GLU A 15 -10.62 3.80 -7.31
CA GLU A 15 -11.87 3.48 -7.98
C GLU A 15 -12.01 1.97 -8.18
N GLY A 16 -13.24 1.47 -8.11
CA GLY A 16 -13.55 0.05 -8.25
C GLY A 16 -13.54 -0.73 -6.93
N GLU A 17 -14.42 -1.73 -6.83
CA GLU A 17 -14.63 -2.52 -5.62
C GLU A 17 -13.39 -3.34 -5.25
N LEU A 18 -12.72 -3.94 -6.25
CA LEU A 18 -11.48 -4.70 -6.04
C LEU A 18 -10.37 -3.80 -5.50
N ALA A 19 -10.19 -2.60 -6.04
CA ALA A 19 -9.14 -1.68 -5.60
C ALA A 19 -9.40 -1.18 -4.18
N LYS A 20 -10.66 -0.86 -3.86
CA LYS A 20 -11.07 -0.50 -2.51
C LYS A 20 -10.82 -1.64 -1.51
N THR A 21 -11.15 -2.86 -1.89
CA THR A 21 -10.88 -4.04 -1.05
C THR A 21 -9.39 -4.23 -0.80
N VAL A 22 -8.56 -4.12 -1.84
CA VAL A 22 -7.10 -4.19 -1.71
C VAL A 22 -6.57 -3.05 -0.84
N ALA A 23 -7.04 -1.82 -1.03
CA ALA A 23 -6.64 -0.67 -0.22
C ALA A 23 -6.98 -0.83 1.26
N LEU A 24 -8.11 -1.46 1.60
CA LEU A 24 -8.46 -1.76 2.99
C LEU A 24 -7.58 -2.84 3.63
N LEU A 25 -6.98 -3.72 2.81
CA LEU A 25 -6.23 -4.89 3.25
C LEU A 25 -4.70 -4.77 3.08
N HIS A 26 -4.20 -3.71 2.43
CA HIS A 26 -2.83 -3.67 1.92
C HIS A 26 -1.75 -3.85 2.98
N ASP A 27 -2.01 -3.39 4.21
CA ASP A 27 -1.08 -3.51 5.35
C ASP A 27 -1.40 -4.71 6.27
N VAL A 28 -2.57 -5.36 6.12
CA VAL A 28 -3.05 -6.38 7.07
C VAL A 28 -2.08 -7.55 7.22
N VAL A 29 -1.44 -7.98 6.13
CA VAL A 29 -0.47 -9.08 6.15
C VAL A 29 0.90 -8.64 6.70
N GLU A 30 1.22 -7.35 6.61
CA GLU A 30 2.48 -6.80 7.14
C GLU A 30 2.37 -6.50 8.65
N ASP A 31 1.18 -6.06 9.10
CA ASP A 31 0.95 -5.53 10.45
C ASP A 31 0.22 -6.51 11.40
N SER A 32 -0.09 -7.72 10.96
CA SER A 32 -0.77 -8.73 11.79
C SER A 32 -0.34 -10.16 11.49
N ASP A 33 -0.87 -11.13 12.25
CA ASP A 33 -0.62 -12.56 12.04
C ASP A 33 -1.41 -13.15 10.85
N TRP A 34 -2.17 -12.34 10.12
CA TRP A 34 -2.93 -12.80 8.96
C TRP A 34 -2.02 -13.14 7.78
N THR A 35 -2.30 -14.27 7.15
CA THR A 35 -1.61 -14.68 5.93
C THR A 35 -2.47 -14.49 4.69
N LEU A 36 -1.84 -14.50 3.51
CA LEU A 36 -2.57 -14.53 2.23
C LEU A 36 -3.50 -15.75 2.13
N GLU A 37 -3.16 -16.86 2.78
CA GLU A 37 -4.00 -18.05 2.82
C GLU A 37 -5.25 -17.85 3.68
N ASP A 38 -5.14 -17.11 4.79
CA ASP A 38 -6.31 -16.76 5.59
C ASP A 38 -7.27 -15.85 4.82
N LEU A 39 -6.73 -14.91 4.03
CA LEU A 39 -7.53 -14.07 3.13
C LEU A 39 -8.28 -14.92 2.08
N ARG A 40 -7.62 -15.93 1.48
CA ARG A 40 -8.28 -16.88 0.56
C ARG A 40 -9.39 -17.67 1.24
N LYS A 41 -9.13 -18.19 2.45
CA LYS A 41 -10.13 -18.95 3.23
C LYS A 41 -11.35 -18.12 3.63
N LYS A 42 -11.23 -16.80 3.69
CA LYS A 42 -12.37 -15.88 3.88
C LYS A 42 -13.18 -15.64 2.61
N GLY A 43 -12.79 -16.22 1.47
CA GLY A 43 -13.52 -16.13 0.21
C GLY A 43 -13.24 -14.84 -0.57
N LEU A 44 -12.13 -14.14 -0.27
CA LEU A 44 -11.73 -12.99 -1.06
C LEU A 44 -11.35 -13.41 -2.49
N PRO A 45 -11.66 -12.61 -3.52
CA PRO A 45 -11.26 -12.90 -4.88
C PRO A 45 -9.74 -13.08 -4.99
N GLU A 46 -9.30 -14.05 -5.79
CA GLU A 46 -7.86 -14.35 -5.92
C GLU A 46 -7.07 -13.12 -6.43
N GLU A 47 -7.67 -12.29 -7.28
CA GLU A 47 -7.08 -11.03 -7.75
C GLU A 47 -6.78 -10.05 -6.61
N VAL A 48 -7.66 -9.97 -5.60
CA VAL A 48 -7.45 -9.15 -4.39
C VAL A 48 -6.29 -9.73 -3.58
N VAL A 49 -6.30 -11.04 -3.33
CA VAL A 49 -5.26 -11.71 -2.54
C VAL A 49 -3.88 -11.56 -3.21
N GLN A 50 -3.82 -11.72 -4.52
CA GLN A 50 -2.59 -11.52 -5.29
C GLN A 50 -2.09 -10.08 -5.20
N ALA A 51 -2.98 -9.09 -5.34
CA ALA A 51 -2.60 -7.69 -5.22
C ALA A 51 -2.13 -7.32 -3.80
N VAL A 52 -2.78 -7.83 -2.74
CA VAL A 52 -2.31 -7.66 -1.35
C VAL A 52 -0.94 -8.28 -1.18
N GLY A 53 -0.72 -9.51 -1.65
CA GLY A 53 0.60 -10.15 -1.60
C GLY A 53 1.67 -9.43 -2.44
N ILE A 54 1.26 -8.72 -3.49
CA ILE A 54 2.15 -7.84 -4.25
C ILE A 54 2.56 -6.62 -3.41
N LEU A 55 1.60 -6.03 -2.70
CA LEU A 55 1.79 -4.86 -1.83
C LEU A 55 2.55 -5.17 -0.54
N THR A 56 2.50 -6.41 -0.05
CA THR A 56 3.32 -6.85 1.07
C THR A 56 4.78 -6.97 0.64
N LYS A 57 5.65 -6.18 1.27
CA LYS A 57 7.08 -6.22 0.97
C LYS A 57 7.70 -7.47 1.59
N LYS A 58 8.49 -8.22 0.82
CA LYS A 58 9.14 -9.43 1.36
C LYS A 58 10.32 -9.05 2.27
N ARG A 59 10.59 -9.89 3.26
CA ARG A 59 11.79 -9.76 4.10
C ARG A 59 13.05 -9.78 3.22
N ASN A 60 13.92 -8.80 3.42
CA ASN A 60 15.15 -8.58 2.65
C ASN A 60 14.97 -8.18 1.16
N GLU A 61 13.76 -7.92 0.70
CA GLU A 61 13.52 -7.41 -0.67
C GLU A 61 14.06 -5.98 -0.80
N LYS A 62 14.81 -5.71 -1.88
CA LYS A 62 15.23 -4.35 -2.19
C LYS A 62 14.00 -3.54 -2.56
N TYR A 63 13.98 -2.27 -2.16
CA TYR A 63 12.82 -1.42 -2.42
C TYR A 63 12.53 -1.26 -3.92
N GLU A 64 13.57 -1.21 -4.76
CA GLU A 64 13.43 -1.12 -6.22
C GLU A 64 12.76 -2.37 -6.82
N GLU A 65 13.17 -3.57 -6.37
CA GLU A 65 12.56 -4.84 -6.79
C GLU A 65 11.08 -4.91 -6.39
N TYR A 66 10.76 -4.45 -5.18
CA TYR A 66 9.40 -4.34 -4.68
C TYR A 66 8.55 -3.41 -5.57
N ILE A 67 9.01 -2.18 -5.84
CA ILE A 67 8.29 -1.22 -6.69
C ILE A 67 8.16 -1.73 -8.12
N LEU A 68 9.17 -2.41 -8.68
CA LEU A 68 9.08 -3.06 -9.98
C LEU A 68 7.97 -4.12 -10.03
N ARG A 69 7.85 -4.96 -9.00
CA ARG A 69 6.80 -5.98 -8.88
C ARG A 69 5.41 -5.35 -8.76
N VAL A 70 5.28 -4.29 -7.96
CA VAL A 70 4.05 -3.50 -7.85
C VAL A 70 3.63 -2.93 -9.22
N LYS A 71 4.59 -2.40 -9.99
CA LYS A 71 4.33 -1.79 -11.30
C LYS A 71 3.67 -2.75 -12.31
N GLN A 72 3.97 -4.05 -12.23
CA GLN A 72 3.45 -5.06 -13.16
C GLN A 72 1.99 -5.45 -12.92
N ASN A 73 1.41 -5.08 -11.78
CA ASN A 73 0.01 -5.41 -11.46
C ASN A 73 -0.81 -4.11 -11.35
N PRO A 74 -1.79 -3.88 -12.26
CA PRO A 74 -2.57 -2.64 -12.26
C PRO A 74 -3.27 -2.34 -10.94
N LEU A 75 -3.82 -3.36 -10.28
CA LEU A 75 -4.57 -3.23 -9.04
C LEU A 75 -3.65 -2.82 -7.87
N ALA A 76 -2.54 -3.54 -7.70
CA ALA A 76 -1.53 -3.21 -6.69
C ALA A 76 -0.91 -1.83 -6.96
N ARG A 77 -0.62 -1.51 -8.23
CA ARG A 77 -0.06 -0.21 -8.61
C ARG A 77 -0.99 0.94 -8.23
N GLN A 78 -2.27 0.85 -8.58
CA GLN A 78 -3.26 1.89 -8.25
C GLN A 78 -3.31 2.15 -6.75
N VAL A 79 -3.39 1.08 -5.95
CA VAL A 79 -3.40 1.20 -4.48
C VAL A 79 -2.08 1.75 -3.95
N LYS A 80 -0.94 1.32 -4.50
CA LYS A 80 0.37 1.83 -4.04
C LYS A 80 0.54 3.32 -4.35
N LEU A 81 0.05 3.80 -5.48
CA LEU A 81 0.07 5.22 -5.81
C LEU A 81 -0.75 6.03 -4.79
N ALA A 82 -1.96 5.58 -4.46
CA ALA A 82 -2.80 6.24 -3.45
C ALA A 82 -2.15 6.24 -2.06
N ASP A 83 -1.57 5.10 -1.64
CA ASP A 83 -0.83 4.97 -0.39
C ASP A 83 0.37 5.93 -0.33
N LEU A 84 1.20 5.97 -1.39
CA LEU A 84 2.35 6.87 -1.47
C LEU A 84 1.94 8.35 -1.50
N GLN A 85 0.84 8.70 -2.16
CA GLN A 85 0.29 10.06 -2.15
C GLN A 85 -0.11 10.48 -0.74
N HIS A 86 -0.86 9.64 -0.02
CA HIS A 86 -1.21 9.88 1.38
C HIS A 86 0.05 10.00 2.26
N ASN A 87 1.01 9.10 2.08
CA ASN A 87 2.18 9.03 2.94
C ASN A 87 3.21 10.12 2.68
N SER A 88 3.25 10.68 1.46
CA SER A 88 4.13 11.78 1.09
C SER A 88 3.58 13.18 1.39
N ASP A 89 2.30 13.28 1.75
CA ASP A 89 1.71 14.53 2.24
C ASP A 89 2.25 14.85 3.65
N LEU A 90 3.16 15.82 3.71
CA LEU A 90 3.75 16.29 4.97
C LEU A 90 2.80 17.18 5.77
N SER A 91 1.75 17.74 5.16
CA SER A 91 0.80 18.63 5.84
C SER A 91 -0.04 17.91 6.88
N ARG A 92 -0.14 16.57 6.78
CA ARG A 92 -0.81 15.71 7.77
C ARG A 92 -0.05 15.59 9.10
N LEU A 93 1.22 15.97 9.15
CA LEU A 93 2.08 15.83 10.33
C LEU A 93 2.10 17.13 11.13
N THR A 94 1.86 17.05 12.44
CA THR A 94 1.98 18.20 13.35
C THR A 94 3.40 18.76 13.38
N THR A 95 4.40 17.88 13.28
CA THR A 95 5.82 18.22 13.25
C THR A 95 6.49 17.45 12.13
N VAL A 96 7.20 18.15 11.25
CA VAL A 96 7.93 17.53 10.14
C VAL A 96 9.39 17.36 10.50
N THR A 97 9.84 16.10 10.57
CA THR A 97 11.25 15.75 10.81
C THR A 97 12.03 15.57 9.51
N GLU A 98 13.36 15.49 9.62
CA GLU A 98 14.21 15.21 8.47
C GLU A 98 14.02 13.78 7.92
N ILE A 99 13.63 12.83 8.78
CA ILE A 99 13.29 11.47 8.36
C ILE A 99 12.04 11.50 7.49
N ASP A 100 11.03 12.30 7.86
CA ASP A 100 9.78 12.43 7.10
C ASP A 100 10.04 13.08 5.73
N ARG A 101 10.88 14.13 5.67
CA ARG A 101 11.27 14.75 4.40
C ARG A 101 11.94 13.76 3.45
N LYS A 102 12.88 12.96 3.98
CA LYS A 102 13.57 11.92 3.19
C LYS A 102 12.63 10.82 2.73
N ARG A 103 11.68 10.38 3.59
CA ARG A 103 10.64 9.41 3.20
C ARG A 103 9.73 9.97 2.12
N ALA A 104 9.25 11.20 2.28
CA ALA A 104 8.39 11.87 1.30
C ALA A 104 9.10 12.02 -0.06
N GLU A 105 10.39 12.36 -0.05
CA GLU A 105 11.19 12.43 -1.29
C GLU A 105 11.31 11.07 -1.96
N LYS A 106 11.65 10.03 -1.19
CA LYS A 106 11.66 8.65 -1.68
C LYS A 106 10.32 8.22 -2.28
N TYR A 107 9.20 8.62 -1.64
CA TYR A 107 7.86 8.29 -2.13
C TYR A 107 7.49 9.07 -3.39
N ARG A 108 7.87 10.34 -3.52
CA ARG A 108 7.70 11.10 -4.76
C ARG A 108 8.42 10.46 -5.96
N GLN A 109 9.64 9.96 -5.75
CA GLN A 109 10.37 9.24 -6.79
C GLN A 109 9.67 7.94 -7.20
N ALA A 110 9.11 7.21 -6.23
CA ALA A 110 8.31 6.01 -6.50
C ALA A 110 7.01 6.33 -7.25
N ILE A 111 6.32 7.42 -6.90
CA ILE A 111 5.12 7.90 -7.62
C ILE A 111 5.47 8.23 -9.08
N ALA A 112 6.57 8.94 -9.33
CA ALA A 112 6.99 9.27 -10.68
C ALA A 112 7.37 8.04 -11.53
N PHE A 113 7.72 6.93 -10.89
CA PHE A 113 8.13 5.70 -11.56
C PHE A 113 6.95 4.75 -11.89
N LEU A 114 5.90 4.73 -11.06
CA LEU A 114 4.77 3.79 -11.15
C LEU A 114 3.73 4.23 -12.19
#